data_AF-A0A8T5R4W4-F1
#
_entry.id   AF-A0A8T5R4W4-F1
#
_cell.length_a   1.000
_cell.length_b   1.000
_cell.length_c   1.000
_cell.angle_alpha   90.00
_cell.angle_beta   90.00
_cell.angle_gamma   90.00
#
_symmetry.space_group_name_H-M   'P 1'
#
loop_
_entity.id
_entity.type
_entity.pdbx_description
1 polymer ?
#
loop_
_entity_poly.entity_id
_entity_poly.type
_entity_poly.pdbx_seq_one_letter_code
_entity_poly.pdbx_strand_id
1 'polypeptide(L)'
;MSKNSEPKKLTKVITIRIDQELSDNLDRMKDRMGITKNNLIKNYLELSKYFLKGKSTIQSLNDRDLVVIKRSFLRNLIERLDETEQINFGDKLGRLINDIARIYGKQEDLQYKIDFCDNLGFFNNLLDESNYVLVEKKFGPSKFAEAFLWRIFEQKELNPNYIEEEMKGNKSLRQKYKSQIKQLEISSSHYSYEFARIDKES
;
A
#
# COMPACT_ATOMS: atom_id res chain seq x y z
N MET A 1 -30.34 -25.74 -14.84
CA MET A 1 -29.00 -25.96 -14.27
C MET A 1 -27.96 -25.32 -15.18
N SER A 2 -27.64 -24.05 -14.96
CA SER A 2 -26.62 -23.31 -15.71
C SER A 2 -25.35 -23.28 -14.86
N LYS A 3 -24.32 -24.03 -15.29
CA LYS A 3 -22.96 -23.91 -14.73
C LYS A 3 -22.38 -22.59 -15.25
N ASN A 4 -22.35 -21.56 -14.40
CA ASN A 4 -21.52 -20.37 -14.61
C ASN A 4 -20.05 -20.81 -14.55
N SER A 5 -19.45 -21.11 -15.70
CA SER A 5 -18.01 -21.25 -15.82
C SER A 5 -17.39 -19.86 -15.72
N GLU A 6 -16.63 -19.60 -14.66
CA GLU A 6 -15.79 -18.41 -14.56
C GLU A 6 -14.95 -18.24 -15.84
N PRO A 7 -14.83 -17.03 -16.39
CA PRO A 7 -14.03 -16.80 -17.59
C PRO A 7 -12.57 -17.15 -17.31
N LYS A 8 -12.05 -18.15 -18.04
CA LYS A 8 -10.62 -18.51 -18.01
C LYS A 8 -9.79 -17.26 -18.31
N LYS A 9 -8.94 -16.84 -17.36
CA LYS A 9 -7.97 -15.76 -17.56
C LYS A 9 -7.20 -16.02 -18.86
N LEU A 10 -7.31 -15.09 -19.81
CA LEU A 10 -6.56 -15.13 -21.07
C LEU A 10 -5.07 -15.02 -20.74
N THR A 11 -4.34 -16.12 -20.86
CA THR A 11 -2.91 -16.17 -20.62
C THR A 11 -2.16 -15.96 -21.94
N LYS A 12 -1.08 -15.16 -21.89
CA LYS A 12 -0.15 -14.98 -23.02
C LYS A 12 1.21 -15.51 -22.61
N VAL A 13 1.87 -16.23 -23.53
CA VAL A 13 3.24 -16.72 -23.34
C VAL A 13 4.20 -15.77 -24.00
N ILE A 14 5.24 -15.36 -23.25
CA ILE A 14 6.33 -14.52 -23.74
C ILE A 14 7.62 -15.31 -23.56
N THR A 15 8.47 -15.36 -24.60
CA THR A 15 9.81 -15.95 -24.53
C THR A 15 10.84 -14.84 -24.64
N ILE A 16 11.73 -14.73 -23.65
CA ILE A 16 12.79 -13.71 -23.61
C ILE A 16 14.13 -14.44 -23.55
N ARG A 17 15.07 -14.04 -24.41
CA ARG A 17 16.46 -14.49 -24.33
C ARG A 17 17.22 -13.53 -23.41
N ILE A 18 17.92 -14.09 -22.42
CA ILE A 18 18.78 -13.36 -21.48
C ILE A 18 20.20 -13.88 -21.61
N ASP A 19 21.19 -13.03 -21.30
CA ASP A 19 22.58 -13.45 -21.22
C ASP A 19 22.84 -14.35 -19.98
N GLN A 20 24.02 -14.96 -19.97
CA GLN A 20 24.42 -15.87 -18.90
C GLN A 20 24.54 -15.15 -17.55
N GLU A 21 25.03 -13.91 -17.54
CA GLU A 21 25.23 -13.13 -16.31
C GLU A 21 23.90 -12.84 -15.62
N LEU A 22 22.89 -12.37 -16.36
CA LEU A 22 21.54 -12.16 -15.84
C LEU A 22 20.91 -13.47 -15.37
N SER A 23 21.12 -14.56 -16.11
CA SER A 23 20.64 -15.89 -15.71
C SER A 23 21.23 -16.32 -14.36
N ASP A 24 22.55 -16.20 -14.18
CA ASP A 24 23.24 -16.57 -12.94
C ASP A 24 22.81 -15.69 -11.77
N ASN A 25 22.64 -14.39 -12.01
CA ASN A 25 22.15 -13.46 -11.00
C ASN A 25 20.72 -13.81 -10.53
N LEU A 26 19.82 -14.16 -11.45
CA LEU A 26 18.48 -14.63 -11.11
C LEU A 26 18.52 -15.93 -10.30
N ASP A 27 19.46 -16.85 -10.57
CA ASP A 27 19.62 -18.08 -9.79
C ASP A 27 20.10 -17.81 -8.37
N ARG A 28 21.07 -16.90 -8.16
CA ARG A 28 21.48 -16.50 -6.80
C ARG A 28 20.33 -15.88 -6.01
N MET A 29 19.51 -15.06 -6.67
CA MET A 29 18.36 -14.41 -6.04
C MET A 29 17.25 -15.41 -5.68
N LYS A 30 16.94 -16.37 -6.58
CA LYS A 30 15.92 -17.38 -6.33
C LYS A 30 16.27 -18.22 -5.08
N ASP A 31 17.55 -18.57 -4.94
CA ASP A 31 18.05 -19.37 -3.82
C ASP A 31 17.98 -18.59 -2.50
N ARG A 32 18.36 -17.30 -2.53
CA ARG A 32 18.22 -16.42 -1.37
C ARG A 32 16.76 -16.24 -0.92
N MET A 33 15.82 -16.22 -1.87
CA MET A 33 14.40 -16.00 -1.59
C MET A 33 13.61 -17.31 -1.37
N GLY A 34 14.20 -18.48 -1.62
CA GLY A 34 13.51 -19.76 -1.52
C GLY A 34 12.36 -19.93 -2.52
N ILE A 35 12.43 -19.28 -3.69
CA ILE A 35 11.39 -19.33 -4.74
C ILE A 35 11.96 -19.85 -6.07
N THR A 36 11.08 -20.21 -7.00
CA THR A 36 11.51 -20.61 -8.35
C THR A 36 11.95 -19.41 -9.17
N LYS A 37 12.87 -19.63 -10.13
CA LYS A 37 13.32 -18.59 -11.09
C LYS A 37 12.14 -17.96 -11.83
N ASN A 38 11.17 -18.77 -12.23
CA ASN A 38 9.97 -18.31 -12.93
C ASN A 38 9.10 -17.40 -12.04
N ASN A 39 8.94 -17.72 -10.75
CA ASN A 39 8.20 -16.87 -9.83
C ASN A 39 8.93 -15.54 -9.58
N LEU A 40 10.26 -15.58 -9.43
CA LEU A 40 11.08 -14.37 -9.32
C LEU A 40 10.89 -13.45 -10.54
N ILE A 41 10.99 -14.00 -11.76
CA ILE A 41 10.78 -13.25 -12.99
C ILE A 41 9.37 -12.68 -13.05
N LYS A 42 8.35 -13.48 -12.71
CA LYS A 42 6.96 -13.01 -12.66
C LYS A 42 6.81 -11.84 -11.69
N ASN A 43 7.39 -11.89 -10.49
CA ASN A 43 7.33 -10.80 -9.54
C ASN A 43 7.93 -9.50 -10.11
N TYR A 44 9.07 -9.57 -10.81
CA TYR A 44 9.63 -8.40 -11.49
C TYR A 44 8.75 -7.88 -12.63
N LEU A 45 8.12 -8.77 -13.40
CA LEU A 45 7.21 -8.38 -14.47
C LEU A 45 5.92 -7.76 -13.92
N GLU A 46 5.41 -8.25 -12.79
CA GLU A 46 4.25 -7.69 -12.10
C GLU A 46 4.47 -6.23 -11.70
N LEU A 47 5.71 -5.83 -11.37
CA LEU A 47 6.07 -4.44 -11.09
C LEU A 47 5.82 -3.48 -12.26
N SER A 48 5.79 -3.98 -13.51
CA SER A 48 5.44 -3.15 -14.67
C SER A 48 4.02 -2.57 -14.62
N LYS A 49 3.13 -3.14 -13.78
CA LYS A 49 1.79 -2.60 -13.54
C LYS A 49 1.80 -1.33 -12.69
N TYR A 50 2.94 -0.98 -12.10
CA TYR A 50 3.07 0.00 -11.03
C TYR A 50 4.03 1.14 -11.36
N PHE A 51 5.06 0.88 -12.17
CA PHE A 51 6.01 1.90 -12.61
C PHE A 51 6.65 1.56 -13.95
N LEU A 52 7.17 2.60 -14.61
CA LEU A 52 7.98 2.52 -15.81
C LEU A 52 9.46 2.56 -15.41
N LYS A 53 10.23 1.55 -15.81
CA LYS A 53 11.69 1.55 -15.65
C LYS A 53 12.36 2.04 -16.93
N GLY A 54 12.83 3.29 -16.92
CA GLY A 54 13.73 3.84 -17.95
C GLY A 54 15.19 3.44 -17.72
N LYS A 55 16.11 3.86 -18.60
CA LYS A 55 17.56 3.55 -18.44
C LYS A 55 18.12 4.08 -17.12
N SER A 56 17.76 5.32 -16.76
CA SER A 56 18.26 6.02 -15.56
C SER A 56 17.16 6.42 -14.56
N THR A 57 15.90 6.17 -14.88
CA THR A 57 14.75 6.62 -14.07
C THR A 57 13.83 5.46 -13.73
N ILE A 58 13.09 5.62 -12.64
CA ILE A 58 11.88 4.85 -12.32
C ILE A 58 10.79 5.89 -12.23
N GLN A 59 9.71 5.75 -12.99
CA GLN A 59 8.61 6.71 -12.99
C GLN A 59 7.31 5.99 -12.62
N SER A 60 6.49 6.62 -11.79
CA SER A 60 5.11 6.18 -11.62
C SER A 60 4.35 6.34 -12.94
N LEU A 61 3.18 5.72 -13.00
CA LEU A 61 2.32 5.73 -14.19
C LEU A 61 1.64 7.09 -14.43
N ASN A 62 1.85 8.05 -13.53
CA ASN A 62 1.43 9.45 -13.66
C ASN A 62 2.63 10.40 -13.81
N ASP A 63 3.70 9.92 -14.44
CA ASP A 63 4.90 10.67 -14.83
C ASP A 63 5.68 11.32 -13.67
N ARG A 64 5.59 10.76 -12.45
CA ARG A 64 6.39 11.23 -11.31
C ARG A 64 7.61 10.35 -11.12
N ASP A 65 8.76 10.98 -10.90
CA ASP A 65 9.97 10.24 -10.58
C ASP A 65 9.87 9.54 -9.22
N LEU A 66 10.31 8.29 -9.18
CA LEU A 66 10.34 7.45 -7.99
C LEU A 66 11.78 7.22 -7.55
N VAL A 67 11.97 7.21 -6.24
CA VAL A 67 13.25 6.89 -5.59
C VAL A 67 13.05 5.70 -4.66
N VAL A 68 13.96 4.73 -4.73
CA VAL A 68 13.99 3.60 -3.80
C VAL A 68 14.68 4.04 -2.52
N ILE A 69 13.95 3.97 -1.40
CA ILE A 69 14.47 4.32 -0.06
C ILE A 69 14.32 3.13 0.89
N LYS A 70 15.24 3.00 1.84
CA LYS A 70 15.13 1.97 2.90
C LYS A 70 13.91 2.30 3.78
N ARG A 71 13.06 1.30 4.05
CA ARG A 71 11.85 1.47 4.87
C ARG A 71 12.17 2.07 6.26
N SER A 72 13.22 1.59 6.91
CA SER A 72 13.66 2.14 8.21
C SER A 72 14.10 3.60 8.12
N PHE A 73 14.74 4.00 7.03
CA PHE A 73 15.12 5.39 6.81
C PHE A 73 13.89 6.29 6.62
N LEU A 74 12.94 5.88 5.77
CA LEU A 74 11.68 6.60 5.59
C LEU A 74 10.93 6.74 6.92
N ARG A 75 10.79 5.65 7.68
CA ARG A 75 10.13 5.68 8.98
C ARG A 75 10.78 6.68 9.93
N ASN A 76 12.10 6.67 10.03
CA ASN A 76 12.85 7.60 10.88
C ASN A 76 12.68 9.07 10.45
N LEU A 77 12.46 9.34 9.15
CA LEU A 77 12.13 10.70 8.69
C LEU A 77 10.73 11.11 9.14
N ILE A 78 9.74 10.22 9.00
CA ILE A 78 8.35 10.50 9.38
C ILE A 78 8.22 10.68 10.90
N GLU A 79 8.93 9.88 11.70
CA GLU A 79 8.93 9.97 13.17
C GLU A 79 9.45 11.32 13.69
N ARG A 80 10.20 12.08 12.88
CA ARG A 80 10.74 13.41 13.24
C ARG A 80 9.80 14.56 12.88
N LEU A 81 8.80 14.29 12.06
CA LEU A 81 7.78 15.27 11.68
C LEU A 81 6.84 15.48 12.87
N ASP A 82 6.28 16.69 13.00
CA ASP A 82 5.19 16.91 13.95
C ASP A 82 3.92 16.14 13.51
N GLU A 83 2.95 15.97 14.41
CA GLU A 83 1.75 15.17 14.09
C GLU A 83 0.94 15.72 12.90
N THR A 84 0.93 17.04 12.71
CA THR A 84 0.23 17.68 11.58
C THR A 84 0.92 17.33 10.27
N GLU A 85 2.24 17.42 10.24
CA GLU A 85 3.09 17.03 9.12
C GLU A 85 2.99 15.53 8.83
N GLN A 86 2.95 14.68 9.86
CA GLN A 86 2.72 13.25 9.72
C GLN A 86 1.37 12.96 9.03
N ILE A 87 0.29 13.62 9.46
CA ILE A 87 -1.04 13.49 8.84
C ILE A 87 -0.97 13.93 7.37
N ASN A 88 -0.43 15.12 7.11
CA ASN A 88 -0.33 15.65 5.75
C ASN A 88 0.53 14.77 4.83
N PHE A 89 1.59 14.16 5.36
CA PHE A 89 2.44 13.27 4.59
C PHE A 89 1.76 11.93 4.30
N GLY A 90 1.09 11.34 5.29
CA GLY A 90 0.28 10.13 5.11
C GLY A 90 -0.81 10.35 4.05
N ASP A 91 -1.50 11.47 4.13
CA ASP A 91 -2.52 11.89 3.18
C ASP A 91 -1.98 12.00 1.74
N LYS A 92 -0.84 12.67 1.54
CA LYS A 92 -0.19 12.80 0.22
C LYS A 92 0.16 11.44 -0.39
N LEU A 93 0.67 10.51 0.41
CA LEU A 93 1.01 9.17 -0.07
C LEU A 93 -0.23 8.32 -0.34
N GLY A 94 -1.27 8.39 0.50
CA GLY A 94 -2.55 7.73 0.23
C GLY A 94 -3.22 8.26 -1.04
N ARG A 95 -3.07 9.57 -1.31
CA ARG A 95 -3.57 10.19 -2.55
C ARG A 95 -2.86 9.66 -3.78
N LEU A 96 -1.55 9.40 -3.72
CA LEU A 96 -0.81 8.78 -4.82
C LEU A 96 -1.43 7.43 -5.21
N ILE A 97 -1.77 6.59 -4.22
CA ILE A 97 -2.43 5.29 -4.44
C ILE A 97 -3.77 5.48 -5.16
N ASN A 98 -4.61 6.39 -4.66
CA ASN A 98 -5.91 6.68 -5.25
C ASN A 98 -5.83 7.28 -6.66
N ASP A 99 -4.91 8.20 -6.89
CA ASP A 99 -4.74 8.85 -8.19
C ASP A 99 -4.33 7.81 -9.26
N ILE A 100 -3.44 6.88 -8.90
CA ILE A 100 -3.06 5.77 -9.80
C ILE A 100 -4.24 4.81 -9.99
N ALA A 101 -4.95 4.42 -8.93
CA ALA A 101 -6.14 3.59 -9.06
C ALA A 101 -7.20 4.22 -9.99
N ARG A 102 -7.39 5.55 -9.91
CA ARG A 102 -8.28 6.30 -10.81
C ARG A 102 -7.85 6.23 -12.26
N ILE A 103 -6.57 6.45 -12.56
CA ILE A 103 -6.03 6.39 -13.93
C ILE A 103 -6.31 5.03 -14.59
N TYR A 104 -6.29 3.95 -13.80
CA TYR A 104 -6.53 2.59 -14.29
C TYR A 104 -7.99 2.13 -14.24
N GLY A 105 -8.93 3.02 -13.90
CA GLY A 105 -10.34 2.65 -13.76
C GLY A 105 -10.60 1.70 -12.58
N LYS A 106 -9.74 1.73 -11.57
CA LYS A 106 -9.75 0.89 -10.35
C LYS A 106 -10.03 1.70 -9.08
N GLN A 107 -10.69 2.86 -9.22
CA GLN A 107 -10.90 3.79 -8.11
C GLN A 107 -11.64 3.16 -6.92
N GLU A 108 -12.62 2.29 -7.16
CA GLU A 108 -13.43 1.64 -6.12
C GLU A 108 -12.89 0.25 -5.73
N ASP A 109 -11.85 -0.24 -6.40
CA ASP A 109 -11.24 -1.55 -6.16
C ASP A 109 -10.23 -1.45 -5.00
N LEU A 110 -10.71 -1.65 -3.78
CA LEU A 110 -9.86 -1.58 -2.57
C LEU A 110 -8.79 -2.67 -2.58
N GLN A 111 -9.09 -3.86 -3.10
CA GLN A 111 -8.11 -4.94 -3.18
C GLN A 111 -6.93 -4.54 -4.07
N TYR A 112 -7.21 -3.93 -5.23
CA TYR A 112 -6.18 -3.38 -6.11
C TYR A 112 -5.31 -2.34 -5.39
N LYS A 113 -5.88 -1.44 -4.58
CA LYS A 113 -5.12 -0.42 -3.85
C LYS A 113 -4.22 -1.04 -2.77
N ILE A 114 -4.69 -2.06 -2.06
CA ILE A 114 -3.91 -2.77 -1.04
C ILE A 114 -2.79 -3.59 -1.69
N ASP A 115 -3.08 -4.30 -2.77
CA ASP A 115 -2.06 -4.99 -3.56
C ASP A 115 -1.01 -4.00 -4.08
N PHE A 116 -1.44 -2.80 -4.47
CA PHE A 116 -0.51 -1.76 -4.91
C PHE A 116 0.39 -1.26 -3.77
N CYS A 117 -0.15 -1.13 -2.55
CA CYS A 117 0.65 -0.79 -1.37
C CYS A 117 1.72 -1.85 -1.06
N ASP A 118 1.37 -3.13 -1.19
CA ASP A 118 2.30 -4.25 -1.00
C ASP A 118 3.41 -4.23 -2.04
N ASN A 119 3.06 -4.10 -3.32
CA ASN A 119 4.02 -4.08 -4.42
C ASN A 119 4.97 -2.86 -4.39
N LEU A 120 4.52 -1.72 -3.86
CA LEU A 120 5.38 -0.56 -3.60
C LEU A 120 6.24 -0.72 -2.33
N GLY A 121 5.99 -1.75 -1.52
CA GLY A 121 6.71 -2.02 -0.29
C GLY A 121 6.31 -1.10 0.86
N PHE A 122 5.09 -0.56 0.87
CA PHE A 122 4.56 0.20 2.00
C PHE A 122 4.25 -0.73 3.18
N PHE A 123 3.32 -1.66 3.02
CA PHE A 123 3.00 -2.71 3.98
C PHE A 123 2.47 -3.94 3.23
N ASN A 124 2.60 -5.12 3.84
CA ASN A 124 2.17 -6.37 3.22
C ASN A 124 0.64 -6.40 3.11
N ASN A 125 0.12 -7.01 2.05
CA ASN A 125 -1.31 -7.30 1.97
C ASN A 125 -1.68 -8.41 2.97
N LEU A 126 -2.02 -8.01 4.20
CA LEU A 126 -2.40 -8.88 5.29
C LEU A 126 -3.79 -8.48 5.80
N LEU A 127 -4.71 -9.44 5.81
CA LEU A 127 -6.08 -9.28 6.30
C LEU A 127 -6.31 -10.20 7.50
N ASP A 128 -7.14 -9.77 8.45
CA ASP A 128 -7.66 -10.64 9.49
C ASP A 128 -8.85 -11.50 8.99
N GLU A 129 -9.40 -12.34 9.87
CA GLU A 129 -10.56 -13.19 9.54
C GLU A 129 -11.83 -12.40 9.17
N SER A 130 -11.92 -11.14 9.60
CA SER A 130 -13.03 -10.23 9.32
C SER A 130 -12.76 -9.27 8.14
N ASN A 131 -11.66 -9.51 7.40
CA ASN A 131 -11.18 -8.71 6.26
C ASN A 131 -10.76 -7.27 6.61
N TYR A 132 -10.33 -7.01 7.85
CA TYR A 132 -9.65 -5.78 8.21
C TYR A 132 -8.20 -5.81 7.77
N VAL A 133 -7.72 -4.70 7.21
CA VAL A 133 -6.30 -4.57 6.85
C VAL A 133 -5.44 -4.45 8.10
N LEU A 134 -4.41 -5.28 8.17
CA LEU A 134 -3.41 -5.29 9.23
C LEU A 134 -2.13 -4.61 8.73
N VAL A 135 -1.85 -3.40 9.24
CA VAL A 135 -0.64 -2.65 8.87
C VAL A 135 0.38 -2.75 9.99
N GLU A 136 1.58 -3.24 9.72
CA GLU A 136 2.63 -3.31 10.75
C GLU A 136 2.88 -1.93 11.38
N LYS A 137 3.04 -1.87 12.71
CA LYS A 137 3.42 -0.62 13.40
C LYS A 137 4.78 -0.05 12.94
N LYS A 138 5.58 -0.88 12.27
CA LYS A 138 6.84 -0.49 11.61
C LYS A 138 6.63 0.32 10.33
N PHE A 139 5.40 0.47 9.83
CA PHE A 139 5.09 1.31 8.68
C PHE A 139 5.33 2.80 8.98
N GLY A 140 4.96 3.24 10.18
CA GLY A 140 5.15 4.63 10.62
C GLY A 140 4.42 4.93 11.93
N PRO A 141 4.54 6.18 12.42
CA PRO A 141 3.72 6.68 13.52
C PRO A 141 2.23 6.51 13.26
N SER A 142 1.42 6.44 14.32
CA SER A 142 -0.03 6.21 14.22
C SER A 142 -0.72 7.28 13.38
N LYS A 143 -0.43 8.57 13.57
CA LYS A 143 -1.04 9.67 12.83
C LYS A 143 -0.78 9.61 11.33
N PHE A 144 0.44 9.23 10.95
CA PHE A 144 0.78 8.97 9.56
C PHE A 144 -0.03 7.79 8.99
N ALA A 145 -0.06 6.65 9.70
CA ALA A 145 -0.77 5.45 9.25
C ALA A 145 -2.29 5.68 9.15
N GLU A 146 -2.88 6.41 10.11
CA GLU A 146 -4.28 6.83 10.11
C GLU A 146 -4.61 7.64 8.86
N ALA A 147 -3.85 8.70 8.59
CA ALA A 147 -4.10 9.58 7.45
C ALA A 147 -3.90 8.86 6.11
N PHE A 148 -2.87 8.02 6.01
CA PHE A 148 -2.60 7.21 4.82
C PHE A 148 -3.76 6.28 4.50
N LEU A 149 -4.20 5.48 5.48
CA LEU A 149 -5.29 4.53 5.30
C LEU A 149 -6.62 5.26 5.10
N TRP A 150 -6.89 6.30 5.88
CA TRP A 150 -8.10 7.11 5.73
C TRP A 150 -8.24 7.63 4.31
N ARG A 151 -7.15 8.18 3.74
CA ARG A 151 -7.18 8.65 2.36
C ARG A 151 -7.50 7.52 1.38
N ILE A 152 -6.94 6.32 1.54
CA ILE A 152 -7.20 5.18 0.64
C ILE A 152 -8.65 4.71 0.69
N PHE A 153 -9.20 4.53 1.89
CA PHE A 153 -10.51 3.92 2.12
C PHE A 153 -11.65 4.93 1.97
N GLU A 154 -11.54 6.10 2.59
CA GLU A 154 -12.60 7.12 2.60
C GLU A 154 -12.51 8.08 1.41
N GLN A 155 -11.40 8.04 0.66
CA GLN A 155 -11.11 8.93 -0.46
C GLN A 155 -11.17 10.44 -0.09
N LYS A 156 -11.01 10.77 1.19
CA LYS A 156 -11.10 12.13 1.76
C LYS A 156 -9.83 12.46 2.55
N GLU A 157 -9.60 13.75 2.75
CA GLU A 157 -8.50 14.20 3.60
C GLU A 157 -8.86 13.93 5.06
N LEU A 158 -7.90 13.46 5.84
CA LEU A 158 -8.06 13.42 7.30
C LEU A 158 -7.93 14.84 7.84
N ASN A 159 -8.70 15.19 8.86
CA ASN A 159 -8.60 16.51 9.48
C ASN A 159 -7.18 16.69 10.09
N PRO A 160 -6.38 17.66 9.62
CA PRO A 160 -5.02 17.86 10.10
C PRO A 160 -4.97 18.26 11.58
N ASN A 161 -6.06 18.75 12.15
CA ASN A 161 -6.14 19.09 13.58
C ASN A 161 -6.38 17.87 14.48
N TYR A 162 -6.43 16.64 13.95
CA TYR A 162 -6.50 15.42 14.74
C TYR A 162 -5.17 15.05 15.40
N ILE A 163 -4.51 16.07 15.98
CA ILE A 163 -3.30 15.98 16.77
C ILE A 163 -3.63 16.03 18.26
N GLU A 164 -2.78 15.42 19.08
CA GLU A 164 -2.98 15.30 20.53
C GLU A 164 -3.14 16.65 21.21
N GLU A 165 -2.33 17.64 20.82
CA GLU A 165 -2.36 18.98 21.43
C GLU A 165 -3.71 19.68 21.25
N GLU A 166 -4.23 19.71 20.01
CA GLU A 166 -5.53 20.29 19.69
C GLU A 166 -6.69 19.53 20.34
N MET A 167 -6.59 18.20 20.40
CA MET A 167 -7.62 17.37 21.01
C MET A 167 -7.65 17.42 22.54
N LYS A 168 -6.56 17.81 23.21
CA LYS A 168 -6.50 17.93 24.68
C LYS A 168 -7.50 18.96 25.21
N GLY A 169 -7.66 20.10 24.53
CA GLY A 169 -8.58 21.17 24.89
C GLY A 169 -9.97 21.10 24.24
N ASN A 170 -10.13 20.33 23.15
CA ASN A 170 -11.34 20.38 22.34
C ASN A 170 -12.15 19.06 22.39
N LYS A 171 -13.16 19.01 23.27
CA LYS A 171 -14.03 17.83 23.44
C LYS A 171 -14.78 17.45 22.15
N SER A 172 -15.26 18.45 21.41
CA SER A 172 -15.98 18.23 20.15
C SER A 172 -15.07 17.58 19.11
N LEU A 173 -13.86 18.11 18.95
CA LEU A 173 -12.85 17.56 18.04
C LEU A 173 -12.47 16.13 18.41
N ARG A 174 -12.25 15.87 19.71
CA ARG A 174 -11.92 14.52 20.22
C ARG A 174 -13.06 13.53 19.95
N GLN A 175 -14.31 13.95 20.14
CA GLN A 175 -15.46 13.10 19.86
C GLN A 175 -15.57 12.78 18.37
N LYS A 176 -15.36 13.77 17.50
CA LYS A 176 -15.35 13.59 16.05
C LYS A 176 -14.22 12.66 15.60
N TYR A 177 -13.02 12.83 16.14
CA TYR A 177 -11.89 11.92 15.90
C TYR A 177 -12.26 10.48 16.28
N LYS A 178 -12.75 10.24 17.50
CA LYS A 178 -13.13 8.89 17.96
C LYS A 178 -14.25 8.23 17.13
N SER A 179 -15.15 9.03 16.55
CA SER A 179 -16.19 8.49 15.67
C SER A 179 -15.69 8.11 14.28
N GLN A 180 -14.59 8.71 13.81
CA GLN A 180 -14.04 8.46 12.49
C GLN A 180 -12.90 7.43 12.55
N ILE A 181 -12.02 7.59 13.52
CA ILE A 181 -10.82 6.78 13.72
C ILE A 181 -11.03 5.88 14.93
N LYS A 182 -11.68 4.75 14.69
CA LYS A 182 -11.83 3.69 15.69
C LYS A 182 -10.81 2.59 15.43
N GLN A 183 -9.75 2.59 16.23
CA GLN A 183 -8.74 1.53 16.18
C GLN A 183 -9.31 0.24 16.79
N LEU A 184 -9.02 -0.88 16.14
CA LEU A 184 -9.34 -2.22 16.60
C LEU A 184 -8.09 -2.83 17.24
N GLU A 185 -8.23 -3.50 18.38
CA GLU A 185 -7.12 -4.16 19.09
C GLU A 185 -6.98 -5.63 18.64
N ILE A 186 -6.85 -5.86 17.33
CA ILE A 186 -6.72 -7.22 16.76
C ILE A 186 -5.32 -7.81 17.02
N SER A 187 -4.28 -6.98 16.95
CA SER A 187 -2.89 -7.40 17.15
C SER A 187 -2.04 -6.28 17.75
N SER A 188 -1.17 -6.62 18.70
CA SER A 188 -0.28 -5.67 19.37
C SER A 188 0.80 -5.08 18.45
N SER A 189 1.17 -5.80 17.37
CA SER A 189 2.21 -5.39 16.40
C SER A 189 1.68 -4.71 15.15
N HIS A 190 0.35 -4.59 15.02
CA HIS A 190 -0.31 -4.03 13.84
C HIS A 190 -1.25 -2.88 14.23
N TYR A 191 -1.46 -1.96 13.31
CA TYR A 191 -2.60 -1.07 13.29
C TYR A 191 -3.73 -1.73 12.49
N SER A 192 -4.95 -1.53 12.98
CA SER A 192 -6.19 -1.96 12.33
C SER A 192 -7.27 -0.98 12.72
N TYR A 193 -8.09 -0.57 11.76
CA TYR A 193 -9.12 0.45 11.95
C TYR A 193 -10.45 -0.02 11.39
N GLU A 194 -11.55 0.40 12.02
CA GLU A 194 -12.90 -0.01 11.62
C GLU A 194 -13.26 0.42 10.19
N PHE A 195 -12.75 1.57 9.73
CA PHE A 195 -12.95 2.04 8.35
C PHE A 195 -12.11 1.27 7.31
N ALA A 196 -11.09 0.51 7.75
CA ALA A 196 -10.14 -0.17 6.86
C ALA A 196 -10.53 -1.64 6.66
N ARG A 197 -11.80 -1.89 6.32
CA ARG A 197 -12.33 -3.22 5.99
C ARG A 197 -12.50 -3.36 4.48
N ILE A 198 -12.09 -4.50 3.93
CA ILE A 198 -12.42 -4.87 2.56
C ILE A 198 -13.70 -5.69 2.61
N ASP A 199 -14.79 -5.15 2.05
CA ASP A 199 -16.01 -5.92 1.90
C ASP A 199 -15.78 -7.01 0.84
N LYS A 200 -16.21 -8.23 1.13
CA LYS A 200 -16.24 -9.30 0.11
C LYS A 200 -17.26 -8.87 -0.94
N GLU A 201 -16.82 -8.74 -2.20
CA GLU A 201 -17.72 -8.62 -3.34
C GLU A 201 -18.77 -9.74 -3.23
N SER A 202 -20.05 -9.37 -3.24
CA SER A 202 -21.19 -10.29 -3.22
C SER A 202 -21.44 -10.88 -4.60
#